data_AF-A0AA35T9H4-F1
#
_entry.id   AF-A0AA35T9H4-F1
#
_cell.length_a   1.000
_cell.length_b   1.000
_cell.length_c   1.000
_cell.angle_alpha   90.00
_cell.angle_beta   90.00
_cell.angle_gamma   90.00
#
_symmetry.space_group_name_H-M   'P 1'
#
loop_
_entity.id
_entity.type
_entity.pdbx_description
1 polymer ?
#
loop_
_entity_poly.entity_id
_entity_poly.type
_entity_poly.pdbx_seq_one_letter_code
_entity_poly.pdbx_strand_id
1 'polypeptide(L)'
;MTLTALPESPSELRSMMRQGDLVQTTSGMAPGRVQANLAILPRDLAFDFLLFCQRNPRPCPLLEVVESGEVEPRDFAPGADLRSDAPLYRVYEHGELTAEVTDLGEFWRDDLVSFLLGCSFSFETALIKAGMEMRHMTCDTMYPCNIPFPAVHGAPVHIGDPSAIGISDIYAPDFGEPVEFKDGEVPVFWACGVTPQAVAMSAKPPLMITHAPGHMFITDKMDEDLAVI
;
A
#
# COMPACT_ATOMS: atom_id res chain seq x y z
N MET A 1 -17.31 -26.80 1.17
CA MET A 1 -17.89 -25.52 0.74
C MET A 1 -17.26 -25.17 -0.59
N THR A 2 -18.08 -25.02 -1.62
CA THR A 2 -17.67 -24.57 -2.95
C THR A 2 -16.98 -23.20 -2.80
N LEU A 3 -15.72 -23.09 -3.21
CA LEU A 3 -15.05 -21.81 -3.44
C LEU A 3 -15.85 -21.09 -4.53
N THR A 4 -16.79 -20.23 -4.14
CA THR A 4 -17.31 -19.21 -5.05
C THR A 4 -16.12 -18.38 -5.47
N ALA A 5 -15.81 -18.39 -6.77
CA ALA A 5 -14.79 -17.52 -7.33
C ALA A 5 -15.12 -16.08 -6.93
N LEU A 6 -14.14 -15.36 -6.38
CA LEU A 6 -14.29 -13.94 -6.09
C LEU A 6 -14.62 -13.19 -7.39
N PRO A 7 -15.47 -12.15 -7.34
CA PRO A 7 -15.74 -11.35 -8.52
C PRO A 7 -14.46 -10.68 -9.01
N GLU A 8 -14.30 -10.56 -10.33
CA GLU A 8 -13.16 -9.86 -10.94
C GLU A 8 -13.42 -8.34 -11.04
N SER A 9 -14.67 -7.90 -10.84
CA SER A 9 -15.04 -6.49 -10.90
C SER A 9 -14.57 -5.73 -9.64
N PRO A 10 -13.75 -4.67 -9.79
CA PRO A 10 -13.31 -3.85 -8.66
C PRO A 10 -14.45 -3.28 -7.82
N SER A 11 -15.54 -2.83 -8.47
CA SER A 11 -16.69 -2.26 -7.77
C SER A 11 -17.44 -3.29 -6.94
N GLU A 12 -17.52 -4.55 -7.40
CA GLU A 12 -18.15 -5.64 -6.64
C GLU A 12 -17.27 -6.04 -5.45
N LEU A 13 -15.94 -6.11 -5.65
CA LEU A 13 -14.99 -6.36 -4.55
C LEU A 13 -15.09 -5.28 -3.47
N ARG A 14 -15.07 -4.00 -3.86
CA ARG A 14 -15.26 -2.87 -2.93
C ARG A 14 -16.61 -2.95 -2.21
N SER A 15 -17.68 -3.34 -2.92
CA SER A 15 -19.01 -3.54 -2.31
C SER A 15 -19.01 -4.65 -1.25
N MET A 16 -18.28 -5.75 -1.47
CA MET A 16 -18.11 -6.82 -0.47
C MET A 16 -17.28 -6.35 0.73
N MET A 17 -16.23 -5.55 0.51
CA MET A 17 -15.43 -4.94 1.59
C MET A 17 -16.29 -4.00 2.44
N ARG A 18 -17.07 -3.14 1.80
CA ARG A 18 -18.02 -2.21 2.44
C ARG A 18 -19.05 -2.93 3.31
N GLN A 19 -19.49 -4.11 2.90
CA GLN A 19 -20.45 -4.93 3.66
C GLN A 19 -19.79 -5.71 4.81
N GLY A 20 -18.45 -5.71 4.89
CA GLY A 20 -17.68 -6.51 5.86
C GLY A 20 -17.55 -7.99 5.48
N ASP A 21 -18.00 -8.37 4.28
CA ASP A 21 -17.95 -9.77 3.81
C ASP A 21 -16.56 -10.17 3.29
N LEU A 22 -15.69 -9.18 3.02
CA LEU A 22 -14.36 -9.38 2.46
C LEU A 22 -13.28 -8.66 3.28
N VAL A 23 -12.80 -9.33 4.34
CA VAL A 23 -11.70 -8.85 5.20
C VAL A 23 -10.53 -9.82 5.08
N GLN A 24 -9.77 -9.69 3.98
CA GLN A 24 -8.57 -10.48 3.73
C GLN A 24 -7.61 -9.70 2.83
N THR A 25 -6.42 -10.26 2.60
CA THR A 25 -5.41 -9.66 1.73
C THR A 25 -5.94 -9.43 0.32
N THR A 26 -5.69 -8.26 -0.27
CA THR A 26 -6.10 -7.92 -1.64
C THR A 26 -5.16 -8.46 -2.71
N SER A 27 -4.01 -9.01 -2.31
CA SER A 27 -3.05 -9.67 -3.21
C SER A 27 -3.72 -10.69 -4.13
N GLY A 28 -3.51 -10.55 -5.44
CA GLY A 28 -4.10 -11.44 -6.45
C GLY A 28 -5.59 -11.20 -6.74
N MET A 29 -6.26 -10.28 -6.04
CA MET A 29 -7.60 -9.83 -6.41
C MET A 29 -7.54 -8.84 -7.58
N ALA A 30 -8.62 -8.80 -8.39
CA ALA A 30 -8.76 -7.92 -9.54
C ALA A 30 -7.48 -7.83 -10.42
N PRO A 31 -7.07 -8.92 -11.09
CA PRO A 31 -5.82 -8.97 -11.84
C PRO A 31 -5.66 -7.83 -12.85
N GLY A 32 -4.50 -7.16 -12.84
CA GLY A 32 -4.17 -6.04 -13.73
C GLY A 32 -4.76 -4.70 -13.34
N ARG A 33 -5.46 -4.61 -12.20
CA ARG A 33 -5.95 -3.36 -11.62
C ARG A 33 -4.95 -2.80 -10.62
N VAL A 34 -4.85 -1.48 -10.62
CA VAL A 34 -4.01 -0.76 -9.66
C VAL A 34 -4.59 -0.95 -8.27
N GLN A 35 -3.78 -1.50 -7.37
CA GLN A 35 -4.07 -1.52 -5.95
C GLN A 35 -3.27 -0.42 -5.27
N ALA A 36 -3.98 0.50 -4.63
CA ALA A 36 -3.42 1.70 -4.05
C ALA A 36 -3.24 1.55 -2.53
N ASN A 37 -2.08 1.99 -2.06
CA ASN A 37 -1.86 2.26 -0.64
C ASN A 37 -2.64 3.52 -0.26
N LEU A 38 -3.26 3.49 0.92
CA LEU A 38 -4.03 4.60 1.45
C LEU A 38 -3.31 5.27 2.62
N ALA A 39 -3.27 6.59 2.61
CA ALA A 39 -2.87 7.45 3.72
C ALA A 39 -3.88 8.59 3.87
N ILE A 40 -4.43 8.79 5.06
CA ILE A 40 -5.42 9.82 5.37
C ILE A 40 -4.92 10.60 6.56
N LEU A 41 -4.93 11.92 6.45
CA LEU A 41 -4.42 12.80 7.50
C LEU A 41 -5.19 14.13 7.54
N PRO A 42 -5.12 14.84 8.67
CA PRO A 42 -5.73 16.16 8.82
C PRO A 42 -5.19 17.18 7.79
N ARG A 43 -6.06 18.09 7.34
CA ARG A 43 -5.78 19.09 6.28
C ARG A 43 -4.55 19.96 6.59
N ASP A 44 -4.31 20.29 7.85
CA ASP A 44 -3.17 21.09 8.29
C ASP A 44 -1.83 20.41 8.01
N LEU A 45 -1.79 19.08 7.98
CA LEU A 45 -0.61 18.27 7.64
C LEU A 45 -0.59 17.81 6.18
N ALA A 46 -1.72 17.90 5.47
CA ALA A 46 -1.86 17.43 4.09
C ALA A 46 -0.85 18.06 3.13
N PHE A 47 -0.53 19.35 3.31
CA PHE A 47 0.45 20.04 2.48
C PHE A 47 1.87 19.49 2.68
N ASP A 48 2.27 19.25 3.92
CA ASP A 48 3.59 18.70 4.24
C ASP A 48 3.73 17.28 3.70
N PHE A 49 2.68 16.47 3.81
CA PHE A 49 2.66 15.12 3.25
C PHE A 49 2.68 15.13 1.72
N LEU A 50 1.93 16.03 1.07
CA LEU A 50 1.98 16.22 -0.37
C LEU A 50 3.39 16.58 -0.85
N LEU A 51 4.04 17.52 -0.16
CA LEU A 51 5.42 17.92 -0.45
C LEU A 51 6.40 16.77 -0.19
N PHE A 52 6.17 15.96 0.84
CA PHE A 52 6.93 14.74 1.11
C PHE A 52 6.81 13.74 -0.04
N CYS A 53 5.60 13.46 -0.53
CA CYS A 53 5.36 12.59 -1.68
C CYS A 53 6.04 13.14 -2.94
N GLN A 54 5.94 14.45 -3.20
CA GLN A 54 6.57 15.10 -4.35
C GLN A 54 8.10 15.01 -4.30
N ARG A 55 8.70 15.13 -3.10
CA ARG A 55 10.16 14.98 -2.90
C ARG A 55 10.61 13.53 -2.97
N ASN A 56 9.71 12.59 -2.71
CA ASN A 56 9.99 11.16 -2.66
C ASN A 56 9.04 10.38 -3.62
N PRO A 57 9.03 10.67 -4.93
CA PRO A 57 8.03 10.13 -5.85
C PRO A 57 8.17 8.62 -6.10
N ARG A 58 9.31 8.01 -5.73
CA ARG A 58 9.50 6.55 -5.85
C ARG A 58 8.89 5.76 -4.70
N PRO A 59 9.21 6.06 -3.43
CA PRO A 59 8.56 5.39 -2.31
C PRO A 59 7.11 5.87 -2.08
N CYS A 60 6.74 7.05 -2.60
CA CYS A 60 5.39 7.61 -2.48
C CYS A 60 4.88 8.11 -3.85
N PRO A 61 4.63 7.21 -4.82
CA PRO A 61 4.08 7.59 -6.11
C PRO A 61 2.63 8.02 -5.91
N LEU A 62 2.37 9.33 -5.92
CA LEU A 62 1.04 9.87 -5.70
C LEU A 62 0.14 9.61 -6.92
N LEU A 63 -0.98 8.92 -6.70
CA LEU A 63 -1.99 8.64 -7.73
C LEU A 63 -3.08 9.70 -7.73
N GLU A 64 -3.72 9.90 -6.58
CA GLU A 64 -4.83 10.82 -6.42
C GLU A 64 -4.83 11.39 -5.00
N VAL A 65 -5.25 12.66 -4.88
CA VAL A 65 -5.55 13.31 -3.61
C VAL A 65 -7.04 13.57 -3.57
N VAL A 66 -7.72 12.98 -2.59
CA VAL A 66 -9.14 13.27 -2.32
C VAL A 66 -9.20 14.42 -1.33
N GLU A 67 -9.89 15.49 -1.74
CA GLU A 67 -9.98 16.74 -0.99
C GLU A 67 -10.60 16.55 0.39
N SER A 68 -10.38 17.54 1.26
CA SER A 68 -10.78 17.45 2.65
C SER A 68 -12.30 17.30 2.81
N GLY A 69 -12.69 16.22 3.49
CA GLY A 69 -14.09 15.86 3.76
C GLY A 69 -14.77 15.08 2.64
N GLU A 70 -14.14 14.98 1.47
CA GLU A 70 -14.60 14.13 0.38
C GLU A 70 -14.14 12.68 0.61
N VAL A 71 -14.96 11.72 0.19
CA VAL A 71 -14.71 10.28 0.41
C VAL A 71 -14.45 9.51 -0.88
N GLU A 72 -14.74 10.14 -2.03
CA GLU A 72 -14.76 9.49 -3.33
C GLU A 72 -13.52 9.85 -4.16
N PRO A 73 -12.69 8.86 -4.54
CA PRO A 73 -11.62 9.05 -5.53
C PRO A 73 -12.22 9.04 -6.95
N ARG A 74 -12.40 10.23 -7.52
CA ARG A 74 -13.13 10.43 -8.78
C ARG A 74 -12.33 10.01 -10.00
N ASP A 75 -11.01 10.05 -9.93
CA ASP A 75 -10.18 9.64 -11.07
C ASP A 75 -9.91 8.14 -11.05
N PHE A 76 -9.64 7.55 -9.88
CA PHE A 76 -9.22 6.16 -9.77
C PHE A 76 -10.34 5.16 -9.47
N ALA A 77 -11.40 5.55 -8.76
CA ALA A 77 -12.53 4.67 -8.51
C ALA A 77 -13.85 5.43 -8.27
N PRO A 78 -14.48 5.96 -9.34
CA PRO A 78 -15.79 6.61 -9.24
C PRO A 78 -16.83 5.73 -8.52
N GLY A 79 -17.58 6.33 -7.60
CA GLY A 79 -18.59 5.68 -6.76
C GLY A 79 -18.04 4.92 -5.55
N ALA A 80 -16.72 4.93 -5.33
CA ALA A 80 -16.12 4.34 -4.15
C ALA A 80 -16.25 5.25 -2.91
N ASP A 81 -16.16 4.65 -1.73
CA ASP A 81 -16.16 5.33 -0.44
C ASP A 81 -14.95 4.87 0.39
N LEU A 82 -13.93 5.73 0.49
CA LEU A 82 -12.67 5.42 1.18
C LEU A 82 -12.82 5.14 2.68
N ARG A 83 -14.00 5.32 3.26
CA ARG A 83 -14.27 4.96 4.65
C ARG A 83 -14.47 3.47 4.85
N SER A 84 -14.89 2.75 3.81
CA SER A 84 -15.40 1.38 3.93
C SER A 84 -14.98 0.44 2.79
N ASP A 85 -14.41 0.97 1.71
CA ASP A 85 -14.10 0.19 0.50
C ASP A 85 -12.69 -0.42 0.47
N ALA A 86 -11.92 -0.32 1.55
CA ALA A 86 -10.74 -1.14 1.78
C ALA A 86 -11.05 -2.19 2.86
N PRO A 87 -10.42 -3.38 2.81
CA PRO A 87 -10.77 -4.46 3.73
C PRO A 87 -10.47 -4.17 5.20
N LEU A 88 -9.37 -3.46 5.48
CA LEU A 88 -8.90 -3.19 6.83
C LEU A 88 -8.05 -1.93 6.88
N TYR A 89 -8.30 -1.10 7.89
CA TYR A 89 -7.59 0.14 8.16
C TYR A 89 -6.86 0.07 9.49
N ARG A 90 -5.81 0.88 9.60
CA ARG A 90 -5.05 1.14 10.82
C ARG A 90 -5.16 2.62 11.18
N VAL A 91 -5.54 2.90 12.41
CA VAL A 91 -5.63 4.25 12.96
C VAL A 91 -4.44 4.48 13.88
N TYR A 92 -3.68 5.54 13.62
CA TYR A 92 -2.55 5.96 14.43
C TYR A 92 -2.82 7.30 15.07
N GLU A 93 -2.62 7.39 16.38
CA GLU A 93 -2.66 8.65 17.13
C GLU A 93 -1.30 8.89 17.76
N HIS A 94 -0.71 10.06 17.48
CA HIS A 94 0.64 10.40 17.96
C HIS A 94 1.71 9.33 17.61
N GLY A 95 1.51 8.64 16.48
CA GLY A 95 2.39 7.58 15.98
C GLY A 95 2.20 6.22 16.62
N GLU A 96 1.27 6.05 17.55
CA GLU A 96 0.91 4.77 18.16
C GLU A 96 -0.32 4.20 17.46
N LEU A 97 -0.32 2.90 17.16
CA LEU A 97 -1.49 2.20 16.59
C LEU A 97 -2.57 2.08 17.66
N THR A 98 -3.70 2.76 17.49
CA THR A 98 -4.80 2.79 18.46
C THR A 98 -5.98 1.91 18.07
N ALA A 99 -6.18 1.66 16.77
CA ALA A 99 -7.25 0.80 16.29
C ALA A 99 -6.92 0.12 14.96
N GLU A 100 -7.49 -1.08 14.77
CA GLU A 100 -7.64 -1.72 13.47
C GLU A 100 -9.14 -1.93 13.21
N VAL A 101 -9.65 -1.40 12.11
CA VAL A 101 -11.09 -1.34 11.83
C VAL A 101 -11.38 -1.60 10.36
N THR A 102 -12.58 -2.10 10.05
CA THR A 102 -13.04 -2.31 8.66
C THR A 102 -13.84 -1.13 8.12
N ASP A 103 -14.22 -0.18 8.98
CA ASP A 103 -14.99 1.01 8.65
C ASP A 103 -14.45 2.22 9.44
N LEU A 104 -14.26 3.34 8.76
CA LEU A 104 -13.71 4.57 9.33
C LEU A 104 -14.78 5.55 9.82
N GLY A 105 -16.06 5.20 9.82
CA GLY A 105 -17.16 6.10 10.17
C GLY A 105 -17.02 6.77 11.53
N GLU A 106 -16.47 6.06 12.53
CA GLU A 106 -16.21 6.61 13.87
C GLU A 106 -15.00 7.56 13.92
N PHE A 107 -14.05 7.40 12.99
CA PHE A 107 -12.79 8.17 12.93
C PHE A 107 -12.83 9.28 11.88
N TRP A 108 -13.83 9.29 11.00
CA TRP A 108 -13.90 10.22 9.88
C TRP A 108 -14.25 11.63 10.34
N ARG A 109 -13.58 12.61 9.73
CA ARG A 109 -13.79 14.04 9.99
C ARG A 109 -13.73 14.81 8.68
N ASP A 110 -14.44 15.94 8.63
CA ASP A 110 -14.52 16.77 7.42
C ASP A 110 -13.18 17.46 7.06
N ASP A 111 -12.22 17.49 7.98
CA ASP A 111 -10.89 18.03 7.77
C ASP A 111 -9.88 17.00 7.23
N LEU A 112 -10.27 15.74 7.03
CA LEU A 112 -9.35 14.70 6.56
C LEU A 112 -9.15 14.73 5.04
N VAL A 113 -7.90 14.67 4.61
CA VAL A 113 -7.48 14.55 3.20
C VAL A 113 -6.94 13.15 2.97
N SER A 114 -7.37 12.49 1.89
CA SER A 114 -6.93 11.14 1.55
C SER A 114 -5.94 11.15 0.39
N PHE A 115 -4.92 10.32 0.49
CA PHE A 115 -3.87 10.15 -0.51
C PHE A 115 -3.87 8.70 -0.96
N LEU A 116 -4.17 8.49 -2.24
CA LEU A 116 -3.95 7.22 -2.91
C LEU A 116 -2.53 7.21 -3.45
N LEU A 117 -1.74 6.24 -3.01
CA LEU A 117 -0.36 6.06 -3.43
C LEU A 117 -0.25 4.74 -4.19
N GLY A 118 0.45 4.78 -5.32
CA GLY A 118 0.71 3.60 -6.12
C GLY A 118 1.60 2.64 -5.36
N CYS A 119 1.55 1.39 -5.80
CA CYS A 119 2.51 0.38 -5.41
C CYS A 119 3.30 -0.06 -6.64
N SER A 120 4.54 -0.49 -6.43
CA SER A 120 5.49 -0.96 -7.46
C SER A 120 5.10 -2.30 -8.14
N PHE A 121 3.86 -2.76 -8.01
CA PHE A 121 3.36 -4.04 -8.55
C PHE A 121 3.44 -4.15 -10.08
N SER A 122 3.58 -3.04 -10.81
CA SER A 122 3.79 -3.07 -12.27
C SER A 122 5.08 -3.80 -12.67
N PHE A 123 6.11 -3.82 -11.81
CA PHE A 123 7.35 -4.55 -12.05
C PHE A 123 7.22 -6.04 -11.72
N GLU A 124 6.49 -6.40 -10.66
CA GLU A 124 6.27 -7.80 -10.26
C GLU A 124 5.52 -8.57 -11.34
N THR A 125 4.49 -7.95 -11.93
CA THR A 125 3.76 -8.51 -13.08
C THR A 125 4.70 -8.76 -14.27
N ALA A 126 5.67 -7.89 -14.50
CA ALA A 126 6.67 -8.06 -15.56
C ALA A 126 7.65 -9.21 -15.25
N LEU A 127 8.09 -9.36 -13.99
CA LEU A 127 8.94 -10.47 -13.54
C LEU A 127 8.22 -11.83 -13.65
N ILE A 128 6.94 -11.90 -13.28
CA ILE A 128 6.10 -13.10 -13.43
C ILE A 128 5.90 -13.44 -14.91
N LYS A 129 5.61 -12.44 -15.76
CA LYS A 129 5.55 -12.62 -17.22
C LYS A 129 6.88 -13.11 -17.81
N ALA A 130 8.01 -12.75 -17.19
CA ALA A 130 9.34 -13.25 -17.54
C ALA A 130 9.67 -14.63 -16.96
N GLY A 131 8.75 -15.25 -16.20
CA GLY A 131 8.90 -16.59 -15.63
C GLY A 131 9.70 -16.64 -14.32
N MET A 132 9.86 -15.51 -13.61
CA MET A 132 10.51 -15.49 -12.30
C MET A 132 9.50 -15.79 -11.18
N GLU A 133 9.86 -16.70 -10.28
CA GLU A 133 9.08 -17.03 -9.08
C GLU A 133 9.30 -15.96 -8.00
N MET A 134 8.26 -15.20 -7.66
CA MET A 134 8.31 -14.18 -6.60
C MET A 134 7.76 -14.75 -5.29
N ARG A 135 8.63 -14.96 -4.30
CA ARG A 135 8.26 -15.62 -3.04
C ARG A 135 7.44 -14.77 -2.07
N HIS A 136 7.52 -13.44 -2.16
CA HIS A 136 6.73 -12.56 -1.29
C HIS A 136 5.23 -12.62 -1.59
N MET A 137 4.79 -13.15 -2.74
CA MET A 137 3.36 -13.44 -2.98
C MET A 137 2.83 -14.61 -2.15
N THR A 138 3.69 -15.35 -1.45
CA THR A 138 3.31 -16.38 -0.47
C THR A 138 3.52 -15.96 0.98
N CYS A 139 4.26 -14.87 1.24
CA CYS A 139 4.57 -14.34 2.56
C CYS A 139 4.72 -12.81 2.45
N ASP A 140 3.84 -12.03 3.09
CA ASP A 140 3.77 -10.56 2.99
C ASP A 140 4.97 -9.80 3.64
N THR A 141 6.23 -10.13 3.34
CA THR A 141 7.43 -9.59 4.03
C THR A 141 7.83 -8.18 3.58
N MET A 142 8.06 -7.25 4.52
CA MET A 142 8.55 -5.89 4.20
C MET A 142 9.51 -5.34 5.27
N TYR A 143 10.51 -4.57 4.83
CA TYR A 143 11.55 -3.97 5.67
C TYR A 143 11.74 -2.47 5.42
N PRO A 144 11.92 -1.64 6.46
CA PRO A 144 12.39 -0.25 6.33
C PRO A 144 13.86 -0.24 5.90
N CYS A 145 14.18 0.59 4.90
CA CYS A 145 15.54 0.71 4.34
C CYS A 145 16.11 2.12 4.57
N ASN A 146 17.39 2.21 4.95
CA ASN A 146 18.06 3.48 5.30
C ASN A 146 18.92 4.09 4.16
N ILE A 147 18.56 3.89 2.89
CA ILE A 147 19.38 4.35 1.75
C ILE A 147 18.77 5.52 0.95
N PRO A 148 19.60 6.43 0.41
CA PRO A 148 19.15 7.45 -0.55
C PRO A 148 18.80 6.80 -1.90
N PHE A 149 17.57 7.01 -2.38
CA PHE A 149 16.98 6.29 -3.51
C PHE A 149 17.59 6.64 -4.88
N PRO A 150 18.31 5.73 -5.57
CA PRO A 150 18.85 5.99 -6.91
C PRO A 150 17.80 5.85 -8.02
N ALA A 151 17.76 6.89 -8.86
CA ALA A 151 17.50 6.86 -10.29
C ALA A 151 16.14 6.43 -10.93
N VAL A 152 15.47 5.30 -10.69
CA VAL A 152 14.43 4.85 -11.65
C VAL A 152 13.24 4.07 -11.08
N HIS A 153 12.07 4.18 -11.71
CA HIS A 153 10.86 3.38 -11.43
C HIS A 153 11.13 1.91 -11.80
N GLY A 154 10.83 0.98 -10.89
CA GLY A 154 10.87 -0.47 -11.13
C GLY A 154 12.20 -1.19 -10.83
N ALA A 155 13.33 -0.49 -10.70
CA ALA A 155 14.58 -1.17 -10.31
C ALA A 155 14.59 -1.49 -8.80
N PRO A 156 15.21 -2.62 -8.40
CA PRO A 156 15.50 -2.88 -7.01
C PRO A 156 16.19 -1.69 -6.36
N VAL A 157 15.74 -1.35 -5.17
CA VAL A 157 16.38 -0.39 -4.28
C VAL A 157 17.72 -0.96 -3.77
N HIS A 158 17.81 -2.28 -3.62
CA HIS A 158 19.06 -2.98 -3.29
C HIS A 158 19.03 -4.44 -3.74
N ILE A 159 20.20 -5.02 -4.03
CA ILE A 159 20.39 -6.45 -4.36
C ILE A 159 21.58 -6.95 -3.55
N GLY A 160 21.41 -8.05 -2.81
CA GLY A 160 22.48 -8.67 -2.03
C GLY A 160 22.43 -8.33 -0.55
N ASP A 161 23.58 -8.07 0.08
CA ASP A 161 23.73 -8.03 1.55
C ASP A 161 22.73 -7.08 2.25
N PRO A 162 21.77 -7.60 3.05
CA PRO A 162 20.75 -6.79 3.72
C PRO A 162 21.32 -5.78 4.72
N SER A 163 22.48 -6.07 5.30
CA SER A 163 23.11 -5.17 6.27
C SER A 163 23.52 -3.84 5.64
N ALA A 164 23.76 -3.81 4.33
CA ALA A 164 24.11 -2.61 3.58
C ALA A 164 22.96 -1.59 3.50
N ILE A 165 21.72 -2.02 3.74
CA ILE A 165 20.52 -1.16 3.77
C ILE A 165 19.95 -0.99 5.19
N GLY A 166 20.68 -1.46 6.21
CA GLY A 166 20.31 -1.32 7.61
C GLY A 166 19.43 -2.44 8.15
N ILE A 167 19.21 -3.52 7.39
CA ILE A 167 18.47 -4.71 7.86
C ILE A 167 19.45 -5.61 8.61
N SER A 168 19.32 -5.69 9.93
CA SER A 168 20.19 -6.51 10.77
C SER A 168 19.82 -7.99 10.78
N ASP A 169 18.55 -8.31 10.55
CA ASP A 169 18.04 -9.68 10.50
C ASP A 169 16.95 -9.80 9.42
N ILE A 170 17.25 -10.54 8.34
CA ILE A 170 16.33 -10.77 7.22
C ILE A 170 15.28 -11.85 7.51
N TYR A 171 15.29 -12.45 8.70
CA TYR A 171 14.27 -13.39 9.14
C TYR A 171 13.28 -12.76 10.14
N ALA A 172 13.48 -11.48 10.49
CA ALA A 172 12.65 -10.74 11.42
C ALA A 172 12.16 -9.43 10.76
N PRO A 173 11.17 -9.51 9.84
CA PRO A 173 10.61 -8.32 9.20
C PRO A 173 9.87 -7.43 10.17
N ASP A 174 10.01 -6.11 9.97
CA ASP A 174 9.21 -5.12 10.69
C ASP A 174 7.71 -5.20 10.31
N PHE A 175 7.41 -5.64 9.09
CA PHE A 175 6.04 -5.84 8.62
C PHE A 175 5.87 -7.18 7.87
N GLY A 176 4.81 -7.90 8.24
CA GLY A 176 4.36 -9.17 7.67
C GLY A 176 5.23 -10.37 7.99
N GLU A 177 5.19 -11.41 7.15
CA GLU A 177 5.69 -12.75 7.53
C GLU A 177 7.14 -12.98 7.08
N PRO A 178 7.99 -13.70 7.86
CA PRO A 178 9.32 -14.10 7.44
C PRO A 178 9.33 -14.99 6.19
N VAL A 179 10.41 -14.93 5.40
CA VAL A 179 10.60 -15.79 4.22
C VAL A 179 11.81 -16.70 4.39
N GLU A 180 11.68 -17.95 3.93
CA GLU A 180 12.80 -18.88 3.80
C GLU A 180 13.58 -18.66 2.49
N PHE A 181 14.89 -18.48 2.63
CA PHE A 181 15.84 -18.39 1.52
C PHE A 181 16.49 -19.75 1.26
N LYS A 182 16.53 -20.18 -0.01
CA LYS A 182 17.28 -21.37 -0.43
C LYS A 182 18.72 -21.01 -0.77
N ASP A 183 19.57 -22.03 -0.72
CA ASP A 183 20.99 -21.90 -1.03
C ASP A 183 21.18 -21.38 -2.47
N GLY A 184 21.92 -20.28 -2.62
CA GLY A 184 22.14 -19.59 -3.89
C GLY A 184 21.11 -18.51 -4.26
N GLU A 185 20.08 -18.28 -3.45
CA GLU A 185 19.16 -17.15 -3.63
C GLU A 185 19.79 -15.84 -3.15
N VAL A 186 19.62 -14.76 -3.93
CA VAL A 186 20.10 -13.41 -3.57
C VAL A 186 18.88 -12.57 -3.20
N PRO A 187 18.82 -12.00 -2.00
CA PRO A 187 17.70 -11.14 -1.62
C PRO A 187 17.74 -9.85 -2.44
N VAL A 188 16.55 -9.43 -2.87
CA VAL A 188 16.34 -8.23 -3.65
C VAL A 188 15.29 -7.39 -2.96
N PHE A 189 15.57 -6.10 -2.80
CA PHE A 189 14.76 -5.18 -2.01
C PHE A 189 14.18 -4.10 -2.91
N TRP A 190 12.92 -3.77 -2.71
CA TRP A 190 12.22 -2.70 -3.42
C TRP A 190 11.63 -1.71 -2.42
N ALA A 191 11.40 -0.48 -2.88
CA ALA A 191 10.64 0.49 -2.11
C ALA A 191 9.20 -0.01 -2.04
N CYS A 192 8.65 -0.14 -0.83
CA CYS A 192 7.30 -0.65 -0.62
C CYS A 192 6.32 0.47 -0.20
N GLY A 193 5.05 0.23 -0.51
CA GLY A 193 3.89 1.05 -0.18
C GLY A 193 3.58 1.26 1.30
N VAL A 194 4.34 0.66 2.22
CA VAL A 194 4.22 0.88 3.68
C VAL A 194 4.83 2.19 4.16
N THR A 195 5.36 3.01 3.26
CA THR A 195 5.91 4.33 3.58
C THR A 195 4.96 5.21 4.43
N PRO A 196 3.63 5.24 4.21
CA PRO A 196 2.71 5.97 5.08
C PRO A 196 2.72 5.50 6.54
N GLN A 197 2.86 4.19 6.78
CA GLN A 197 2.89 3.62 8.14
C GLN A 197 4.19 4.01 8.84
N ALA A 198 5.32 3.95 8.12
CA ALA A 198 6.61 4.44 8.62
C ALA A 198 6.56 5.95 8.94
N VAL A 199 5.90 6.74 8.10
CA VAL A 199 5.67 8.18 8.35
C VAL A 199 4.80 8.37 9.59
N ALA A 200 3.71 7.62 9.76
CA ALA A 200 2.85 7.70 10.94
C ALA A 200 3.65 7.48 12.23
N MET A 201 4.43 6.39 12.30
CA MET A 201 5.20 6.02 13.49
C MET A 201 6.36 6.98 13.79
N SER A 202 6.98 7.54 12.76
CA SER A 202 8.18 8.38 12.91
C SER A 202 7.86 9.86 13.10
N ALA A 203 6.93 10.40 12.29
CA ALA A 203 6.53 11.81 12.35
C ALA A 203 5.53 12.08 13.48
N LYS A 204 4.85 11.02 13.97
CA LYS A 204 3.91 11.06 15.10
C LYS A 204 2.83 12.14 14.93
N PRO A 205 2.12 12.17 13.79
CA PRO A 205 1.03 13.11 13.60
C PRO A 205 -0.05 12.87 14.66
N PRO A 206 -0.85 13.89 15.03
CA PRO A 206 -1.94 13.74 15.99
C PRO A 206 -2.94 12.67 15.54
N LEU A 207 -3.15 12.53 14.24
CA LEU A 207 -3.96 11.48 13.63
C LEU A 207 -3.38 11.14 12.25
N MET A 208 -3.26 9.86 11.95
CA MET A 208 -3.04 9.34 10.60
C MET A 208 -3.73 8.00 10.46
N ILE A 209 -4.46 7.81 9.36
CA ILE A 209 -5.14 6.55 9.06
C ILE A 209 -4.49 5.98 7.81
N THR A 210 -4.22 4.68 7.80
CA THR A 210 -3.73 3.97 6.62
C THR A 210 -4.56 2.73 6.38
N HIS A 211 -4.43 2.13 5.20
CA HIS A 211 -4.78 0.72 5.05
C HIS A 211 -3.84 -0.17 5.90
N ALA A 212 -4.30 -1.35 6.29
CA ALA A 212 -3.44 -2.37 6.90
C ALA A 212 -2.55 -3.02 5.82
N PRO A 213 -1.32 -3.49 6.16
CA PRO A 213 -0.47 -4.22 5.21
C PRO A 213 -1.24 -5.36 4.54
N GLY A 214 -1.10 -5.50 3.22
CA GLY A 214 -1.81 -6.51 2.42
C GLY A 214 -3.29 -6.20 2.14
N HIS A 215 -3.89 -5.17 2.73
CA HIS A 215 -5.31 -4.83 2.59
C HIS A 215 -5.48 -3.52 1.81
N MET A 216 -4.92 -3.45 0.60
CA MET A 216 -4.90 -2.22 -0.21
C MET A 216 -6.28 -1.86 -0.78
N PHE A 217 -6.42 -0.61 -1.23
CA PHE A 217 -7.63 -0.15 -1.92
C PHE A 217 -7.59 -0.54 -3.41
N ILE A 218 -8.59 -1.28 -3.88
CA ILE A 218 -8.67 -1.73 -5.29
C ILE A 218 -9.33 -0.65 -6.15
N THR A 219 -8.59 -0.15 -7.14
CA THR A 219 -9.08 0.90 -8.04
C THR A 219 -9.68 0.36 -9.34
N ASP A 220 -10.31 1.23 -10.12
CA ASP A 220 -10.81 0.91 -11.46
C ASP A 220 -9.75 1.10 -12.56
N LYS A 221 -8.57 1.66 -12.25
CA LYS A 221 -7.50 1.87 -13.22
C LYS A 221 -6.72 0.59 -13.52
N MET A 222 -6.30 0.42 -14.76
CA MET A 222 -5.40 -0.67 -15.13
C MET A 222 -3.96 -0.28 -14.80
N ASP A 223 -3.14 -1.25 -14.40
CA ASP A 223 -1.70 -1.02 -14.18
C ASP A 223 -1.01 -0.46 -15.44
N GLU A 224 -1.47 -0.90 -16.61
CA GLU A 224 -0.98 -0.48 -17.92
C GLU A 224 -1.22 1.01 -18.19
N ASP A 225 -2.27 1.60 -17.59
CA ASP A 225 -2.58 3.02 -17.74
C ASP A 225 -1.59 3.92 -16.98
N LEU A 226 -0.87 3.35 -15.99
CA LEU A 226 0.11 4.05 -15.17
C LEU A 226 1.56 3.81 -15.61
N ALA A 227 1.80 2.85 -16.51
CA ALA A 227 3.12 2.55 -17.04
C ALA A 227 3.57 3.67 -18.00
N VAL A 228 4.14 4.73 -17.43
CA VAL A 228 4.87 5.73 -18.22
C VAL A 228 6.15 5.06 -18.74
N ILE A 229 6.27 4.99 -20.07
CA ILE A 229 7.45 4.54 -20.83
C ILE A 229 8.68 5.38 -20.47
#